data_AF-W5TH78-F1
#
_entry.id   AF-W5TH78-F1
#
_cell.length_a   1.000
_cell.length_b   1.000
_cell.length_c   1.000
_cell.angle_alpha   90.00
_cell.angle_beta   90.00
_cell.angle_gamma   90.00
#
_symmetry.space_group_name_H-M   'P 1'
#
loop_
_entity.id
_entity.type
_entity.pdbx_description
1 polymer ?
#
loop_
_entity_poly.entity_id
_entity_poly.type
_entity_poly.pdbx_seq_one_letter_code
_entity_poly.pdbx_strand_id
1 'polypeptide(L)'
;MTDTPGDGEIVEEIVTKAGRDKAATDQREQEYRDLGNGMRVTPKMIAFMEAVRNGRLPDVGDVPQVDPNVVALAEELHVVHLDEWYNPAGRKLADPTVLSLPQSPRLAEYLHRRGWRKHPELEEVQWRPTPGGMPNPHDLGLHVYRDADGNFPDPDPEAFYDIADIKVEQADNGSWQASHPRGLGFVGNTKSEAYAGLVERLRAKITEARAQQDGTA
;
A
#
# COMPACT_ATOMS: atom_id res chain seq x y z
N MET A 1 30.27 77.22 -19.09
CA MET A 1 31.09 76.18 -19.74
C MET A 1 31.69 75.37 -18.61
N THR A 2 31.03 74.25 -18.24
CA THR A 2 31.41 72.85 -18.61
C THR A 2 32.63 72.42 -17.78
N ASP A 3 32.71 71.28 -17.11
CA ASP A 3 31.89 70.08 -17.07
C ASP A 3 32.37 69.27 -15.84
N THR A 4 31.49 68.49 -15.21
CA THR A 4 31.87 67.36 -14.36
C THR A 4 31.37 66.11 -15.08
N PRO A 5 32.22 65.09 -15.30
CA PRO A 5 31.66 63.74 -15.14
C PRO A 5 32.67 62.71 -14.60
N GLY A 6 32.13 61.72 -13.88
CA GLY A 6 32.85 60.51 -13.50
C GLY A 6 32.08 59.65 -12.50
N ASP A 7 30.79 59.44 -12.74
CA ASP A 7 29.96 58.48 -12.01
C ASP A 7 30.52 57.06 -12.17
N GLY A 8 30.83 56.42 -11.04
CA GLY A 8 30.99 54.97 -10.95
C GLY A 8 29.62 54.32 -10.79
N GLU A 9 29.09 53.78 -11.87
CA GLU A 9 27.82 53.05 -11.91
C GLU A 9 27.93 51.76 -11.06
N ILE A 10 27.20 51.73 -9.94
CA ILE A 10 26.99 50.51 -9.14
C ILE A 10 25.93 49.69 -9.89
N VAL A 11 26.35 48.61 -10.53
CA VAL A 11 25.43 47.64 -11.13
C VAL A 11 24.84 46.80 -9.99
N GLU A 12 23.64 47.15 -9.53
CA GLU A 12 22.81 46.26 -8.71
C GLU A 12 22.44 45.04 -9.55
N GLU A 13 22.97 43.88 -9.18
CA GLU A 13 22.65 42.59 -9.80
C GLU A 13 21.18 42.24 -9.52
N ILE A 14 20.33 42.42 -10.54
CA ILE A 14 18.91 42.06 -10.46
C ILE A 14 18.80 40.53 -10.47
N VAL A 15 18.74 39.93 -9.29
CA VAL A 15 18.48 38.48 -9.14
C VAL A 15 17.04 38.17 -9.54
N THR A 16 16.88 37.72 -10.79
CA THR A 16 15.59 37.30 -11.35
C THR A 16 15.00 36.11 -10.58
N LYS A 17 13.68 35.94 -10.64
CA LYS A 17 12.98 34.76 -10.06
C LYS A 17 13.57 33.44 -10.58
N ALA A 18 13.96 33.39 -11.85
CA ALA A 18 14.64 32.25 -12.46
C ALA A 18 16.05 32.00 -11.86
N GLY A 19 16.79 33.05 -11.48
CA GLY A 19 18.06 32.93 -10.76
C GLY A 19 17.91 32.38 -9.34
N ARG A 20 16.82 32.73 -8.65
CA ARG A 20 16.46 32.17 -7.32
C ARG A 20 16.05 30.70 -7.40
N ASP A 21 15.26 30.34 -8.41
CA ASP A 21 14.84 28.95 -8.61
C ASP A 21 16.01 28.06 -9.02
N LYS A 22 16.95 28.58 -9.82
CA LYS A 22 18.21 27.90 -10.15
C LYS A 22 19.10 27.74 -8.92
N ALA A 23 19.30 28.79 -8.12
CA ALA A 23 20.06 28.70 -6.87
C ALA A 23 19.44 27.74 -5.84
N ALA A 24 18.10 27.65 -5.76
CA ALA A 24 17.40 26.70 -4.91
C ALA A 24 17.49 25.25 -5.41
N THR A 25 17.57 25.07 -6.73
CA THR A 25 17.80 23.76 -7.36
C THR A 25 19.26 23.34 -7.17
N ASP A 26 20.21 24.24 -7.38
CA ASP A 26 21.64 24.02 -7.15
C ASP A 26 21.94 23.75 -5.66
N GLN A 27 21.23 24.39 -4.72
CA GLN A 27 21.31 24.08 -3.29
C GLN A 27 20.73 22.69 -2.95
N ARG A 28 19.64 22.26 -3.58
CA ARG A 28 19.11 20.89 -3.43
C ARG A 28 20.01 19.84 -4.07
N GLU A 29 20.66 20.17 -5.18
CA GLU A 29 21.66 19.30 -5.82
C GLU A 29 22.94 19.21 -4.98
N GLN A 30 23.32 20.25 -4.23
CA GLN A 30 24.41 20.21 -3.25
C GLN A 30 24.13 19.28 -2.04
N GLU A 31 22.86 18.95 -1.75
CA GLU A 31 22.49 17.99 -0.69
C GLU A 31 22.69 16.52 -1.08
N TYR A 32 22.92 16.21 -2.35
CA TYR A 32 23.08 14.85 -2.85
C TYR A 32 24.39 14.69 -3.62
N ARG A 33 25.19 13.70 -3.24
CA ARG A 33 26.36 13.26 -4.01
C ARG A 33 25.96 12.11 -4.94
N ASP A 34 26.37 12.21 -6.20
CA ASP A 34 26.29 11.11 -7.15
C ASP A 34 27.49 10.18 -6.95
N LEU A 35 27.25 8.88 -6.76
CA LEU A 35 28.29 7.87 -6.55
C LEU A 35 28.84 7.29 -7.87
N GLY A 36 28.47 7.84 -9.03
CA GLY A 36 28.99 7.42 -10.34
C GLY A 36 28.35 6.15 -10.90
N ASN A 37 27.35 5.60 -10.20
CA ASN A 37 26.52 4.47 -10.63
C ASN A 37 25.05 4.87 -10.86
N GLY A 38 24.77 6.19 -10.95
CA GLY A 38 23.42 6.75 -11.08
C GLY A 38 22.67 6.85 -9.74
N MET A 39 23.28 6.46 -8.62
CA MET A 39 22.68 6.58 -7.30
C MET A 39 23.06 7.93 -6.64
N ARG A 40 22.04 8.73 -6.34
CA ARG A 40 22.18 10.00 -5.62
C ARG A 40 21.94 9.77 -4.13
N VAL A 41 22.92 10.10 -3.30
CA VAL A 41 22.87 9.87 -1.84
C VAL A 41 23.21 11.13 -1.07
N THR A 42 22.56 11.34 0.07
CA THR A 42 22.90 12.47 0.94
C THR A 42 24.23 12.23 1.66
N PRO A 43 24.97 13.28 2.06
CA PRO A 43 26.16 13.15 2.92
C PRO A 43 25.89 12.35 4.20
N LYS A 44 24.68 12.48 4.77
CA LYS A 44 24.25 11.72 5.95
C LYS A 44 24.13 10.23 5.67
N MET A 45 23.63 9.85 4.48
CA MET A 45 23.56 8.45 4.06
C MET A 45 24.95 7.87 3.75
N ILE A 46 25.86 8.67 3.16
CA ILE A 46 27.25 8.26 2.96
C ILE A 46 27.93 7.97 4.29
N ALA A 47 27.83 8.90 5.25
CA ALA A 47 28.40 8.73 6.58
C ALA A 47 27.84 7.49 7.29
N PHE A 48 26.54 7.23 7.13
CA PHE A 48 25.90 6.01 7.63
C PHE A 48 26.44 4.74 6.97
N MET A 49 26.56 4.70 5.63
CA MET A 49 27.11 3.54 4.91
C MET A 49 28.58 3.27 5.27
N GLU A 50 29.38 4.33 5.46
CA GLU A 50 30.77 4.22 5.92
C GLU A 50 30.84 3.70 7.36
N ALA A 51 29.94 4.17 8.24
CA ALA A 51 29.77 3.65 9.60
C ALA A 51 29.44 2.15 9.62
N VAL A 52 28.45 1.72 8.82
CA VAL A 52 28.05 0.32 8.65
C VAL A 52 29.24 -0.53 8.17
N ARG A 53 29.91 -0.09 7.09
CA ARG A 53 31.06 -0.79 6.51
C ARG A 53 32.21 -0.96 7.51
N ASN A 54 32.39 0.00 8.40
CA ASN A 54 33.44 -0.02 9.43
C ASN A 54 32.99 -0.70 10.74
N GLY A 55 31.82 -1.36 10.76
CA GLY A 55 31.29 -2.05 11.94
C GLY A 55 30.92 -1.09 13.09
N ARG A 56 30.80 0.20 12.80
CA ARG A 56 30.50 1.27 13.75
C ARG A 56 29.17 1.89 13.35
N LEU A 57 28.08 1.14 13.49
CA LEU A 57 26.76 1.75 13.42
C LEU A 57 26.73 2.95 14.36
N PRO A 58 26.25 4.12 13.93
CA PRO A 58 26.11 5.25 14.84
C PRO A 58 25.24 4.79 16.00
N ASP A 59 25.71 5.09 17.22
CA ASP A 59 24.86 4.99 18.39
C ASP A 59 23.65 5.89 18.15
N VAL A 60 22.49 5.27 17.95
CA VAL A 60 21.21 5.96 17.74
C VAL A 60 20.75 6.65 19.03
N GLY A 61 21.48 6.47 20.13
CA GLY A 61 21.14 6.95 21.46
C GLY A 61 19.91 6.22 22.01
N ASP A 62 19.31 6.79 23.05
CA ASP A 62 17.99 6.36 23.50
C ASP A 62 16.96 6.70 22.41
N VAL A 63 16.59 5.69 21.62
CA VAL A 63 15.45 5.76 20.71
C VAL A 63 14.20 5.80 21.60
N PRO A 64 13.45 6.91 21.62
CA PRO A 64 12.23 6.99 22.42
C PRO A 64 11.30 5.86 22.01
N GLN A 65 10.73 5.14 22.98
CA GLN A 65 9.68 4.17 22.65
C GLN A 65 8.55 4.92 21.93
N VAL A 66 8.21 4.46 20.74
CA VAL A 66 7.11 5.00 19.95
C VAL A 66 5.80 4.66 20.68
N ASP A 67 4.88 5.62 20.77
CA ASP A 67 3.56 5.41 21.35
C ASP A 67 2.89 4.18 20.69
N PRO A 68 2.40 3.18 21.45
CA PRO A 68 1.74 2.00 20.88
C PRO A 68 0.59 2.32 19.92
N ASN A 69 -0.12 3.44 20.12
CA ASN A 69 -1.18 3.89 19.23
C ASN A 69 -0.66 4.34 17.86
N VAL A 70 0.55 4.89 17.81
CA VAL A 70 1.22 5.24 16.55
C VAL A 70 1.64 3.98 15.81
N VAL A 71 2.12 2.96 16.53
CA VAL A 71 2.48 1.66 15.93
C VAL A 71 1.25 0.98 15.33
N ALA A 72 0.16 0.85 16.09
CA ALA A 72 -1.08 0.24 15.60
C ALA A 72 -1.64 0.97 14.37
N LEU A 73 -1.67 2.30 14.39
CA LEU A 73 -2.12 3.09 13.24
C LEU A 73 -1.17 2.95 12.04
N ALA A 74 0.14 2.82 12.26
CA ALA A 74 1.12 2.61 11.20
C ALA A 74 0.94 1.25 10.51
N GLU A 75 0.58 0.22 11.26
CA GLU A 75 0.27 -1.12 10.75
C GLU A 75 -0.99 -1.09 9.87
N GLU A 76 -2.07 -0.45 10.33
CA GLU A 76 -3.31 -0.30 9.55
C GLU A 76 -3.10 0.51 8.27
N LEU A 77 -2.30 1.57 8.34
CA LEU A 77 -1.98 2.40 7.17
C LEU A 77 -0.96 1.74 6.25
N HIS A 78 -0.21 0.74 6.70
CA HIS A 78 0.82 0.11 5.86
C HIS A 78 0.20 -0.54 4.64
N VAL A 79 -0.93 -1.23 4.85
CA VAL A 79 -1.71 -1.92 3.83
C VAL A 79 -3.19 -1.69 4.12
N VAL A 80 -3.81 -0.85 3.30
CA VAL A 80 -5.22 -0.47 3.43
C VAL A 80 -6.04 -1.25 2.39
N HIS A 81 -7.01 -2.02 2.88
CA HIS A 81 -7.96 -2.76 2.05
C HIS A 81 -9.21 -1.92 1.86
N LEU A 82 -9.43 -1.45 0.63
CA LEU A 82 -10.61 -0.68 0.24
C LEU A 82 -11.62 -1.61 -0.42
N ASP A 83 -12.88 -1.45 -0.04
CA ASP A 83 -14.01 -2.18 -0.57
C ASP A 83 -14.46 -1.63 -1.94
N GLU A 84 -15.52 -2.21 -2.46
CA GLU A 84 -16.17 -1.70 -3.66
C GLU A 84 -16.76 -0.32 -3.40
N TRP A 85 -16.36 0.66 -4.20
CA TRP A 85 -16.88 2.01 -4.03
C TRP A 85 -18.10 2.24 -4.91
N TYR A 86 -19.19 2.71 -4.31
CA TYR A 86 -20.43 3.04 -5.00
C TYR A 86 -20.74 4.53 -4.88
N ASN A 87 -21.40 5.09 -5.89
CA ASN A 87 -21.99 6.43 -5.77
C ASN A 87 -23.32 6.36 -4.98
N PRO A 88 -23.88 7.51 -4.54
CA PRO A 88 -25.17 7.54 -3.84
C PRO A 88 -26.36 7.00 -4.65
N ALA A 89 -26.22 6.83 -5.96
CA ALA A 89 -27.24 6.24 -6.84
C ALA A 89 -27.07 4.73 -7.05
N GLY A 90 -26.14 4.07 -6.33
CA GLY A 90 -25.90 2.63 -6.38
C GLY A 90 -25.06 2.16 -7.57
N ARG A 91 -24.44 3.07 -8.34
CA ARG A 91 -23.51 2.70 -9.41
C ARG A 91 -22.12 2.44 -8.84
N LYS A 92 -21.55 1.28 -9.15
CA LYS A 92 -20.16 0.95 -8.85
C LYS A 92 -19.20 1.91 -9.57
N LEU A 93 -18.29 2.51 -8.80
CA LEU A 93 -17.26 3.45 -9.22
C LEU A 93 -15.86 2.83 -9.21
N ALA A 94 -15.58 1.91 -8.29
CA ALA A 94 -14.30 1.20 -8.19
C ALA A 94 -14.49 -0.23 -7.70
N ASP A 95 -13.62 -1.13 -8.18
CA ASP A 95 -13.44 -2.48 -7.65
C ASP A 95 -12.67 -2.45 -6.33
N PRO A 96 -12.73 -3.53 -5.52
CA PRO A 96 -11.93 -3.63 -4.30
C PRO A 96 -10.45 -3.48 -4.64
N THR A 97 -9.72 -2.74 -3.82
CA THR A 97 -8.32 -2.41 -4.07
C THR A 97 -7.51 -2.46 -2.80
N VAL A 98 -6.26 -2.90 -2.89
CA VAL A 98 -5.27 -2.78 -1.81
C VAL A 98 -4.31 -1.64 -2.10
N LEU A 99 -4.11 -0.76 -1.12
CA LEU A 99 -3.12 0.31 -1.17
C LEU A 99 -2.03 0.05 -0.14
N SER A 100 -0.77 0.12 -0.59
CA SER A 100 0.37 0.11 0.33
C SER A 100 0.92 1.51 0.50
N LEU A 101 1.11 1.96 1.75
CA LEU A 101 1.72 3.25 2.06
C LEU A 101 3.08 3.03 2.76
N PRO A 102 4.21 3.07 2.03
CA PRO A 102 5.54 2.85 2.61
C PRO A 102 5.92 3.86 3.71
N GLN A 103 5.28 5.03 3.71
CA GLN A 103 5.49 6.09 4.71
C GLN A 103 4.45 6.04 5.84
N SER A 104 3.77 4.90 6.04
CA SER A 104 2.74 4.75 7.07
C SER A 104 3.20 5.12 8.49
N PRO A 105 4.45 4.86 8.94
CA PRO A 105 4.86 5.28 10.29
C PRO A 105 4.87 6.81 10.46
N ARG A 106 5.36 7.52 9.45
CA ARG A 106 5.41 8.99 9.46
C ARG A 106 4.00 9.59 9.38
N LEU A 107 3.12 8.98 8.58
CA LEU A 107 1.73 9.42 8.47
C LEU A 107 0.96 9.15 9.77
N ALA A 108 1.12 7.98 10.37
CA ALA A 108 0.51 7.61 11.64
C ALA A 108 0.90 8.57 12.77
N GLU A 109 2.20 8.88 12.90
CA GLU A 109 2.68 9.84 13.90
C GLU A 109 2.06 11.22 13.69
N TYR A 110 1.99 11.68 12.43
CA TYR A 110 1.35 12.95 12.08
C TYR A 110 -0.14 12.98 12.42
N LEU A 111 -0.90 11.94 12.05
CA LEU A 111 -2.33 11.82 12.35
C LEU A 111 -2.58 11.74 13.85
N HIS A 112 -1.77 10.96 14.58
CA HIS A 112 -1.84 10.89 16.03
C HIS A 112 -1.60 12.26 16.67
N ARG A 113 -0.61 13.02 16.21
CA ARG A 113 -0.38 14.41 16.67
C ARG A 113 -1.54 15.36 16.34
N ARG A 114 -2.27 15.12 15.24
CA ARG A 114 -3.50 15.84 14.90
C ARG A 114 -4.71 15.44 15.74
N GLY A 115 -4.55 14.48 16.66
CA GLY A 115 -5.63 14.01 17.53
C GLY A 115 -6.47 12.87 16.94
N TRP A 116 -6.07 12.28 15.80
CA TRP A 116 -6.76 11.08 15.30
C TRP A 116 -6.54 9.90 16.25
N ARG A 117 -7.60 9.19 16.57
CA ARG A 117 -7.61 8.00 17.43
C ARG A 117 -8.54 6.96 16.83
N LYS A 118 -8.18 5.68 17.01
CA LYS A 118 -9.03 4.56 16.64
C LYS A 118 -10.09 4.34 17.73
N HIS A 119 -11.34 4.21 17.31
CA HIS A 119 -12.50 3.93 18.15
C HIS A 119 -13.21 2.69 17.59
N PRO A 120 -12.82 1.47 18.01
CA PRO A 120 -13.38 0.21 17.47
C PRO A 120 -14.91 0.13 17.60
N GLU A 121 -15.48 0.79 18.60
CA GLU A 121 -16.92 0.90 18.82
C GLU A 121 -17.65 1.68 17.71
N LEU A 122 -16.93 2.51 16.93
CA LEU A 122 -17.46 3.29 15.81
C LEU A 122 -17.17 2.64 14.45
N GLU A 123 -16.51 1.47 14.40
CA GLU A 123 -16.27 0.77 13.14
C GLU A 123 -17.61 0.30 12.54
N GLU A 124 -17.83 0.61 11.27
CA GLU A 124 -18.99 0.14 10.51
C GLU A 124 -18.66 -1.07 9.63
N VAL A 125 -17.38 -1.25 9.32
CA VAL A 125 -16.87 -2.27 8.40
C VAL A 125 -15.54 -2.83 8.92
N GLN A 126 -15.33 -4.13 8.74
CA GLN A 126 -14.07 -4.80 9.00
C GLN A 126 -13.65 -5.66 7.81
N TRP A 127 -12.38 -5.60 7.47
CA TRP A 127 -11.81 -6.52 6.49
C TRP A 127 -11.51 -7.89 7.12
N ARG A 128 -11.78 -8.96 6.38
CA ARG A 128 -11.47 -10.35 6.74
C ARG A 128 -10.60 -10.97 5.65
N PRO A 129 -9.46 -11.57 5.99
CA PRO A 129 -8.62 -12.27 5.03
C PRO A 129 -9.34 -13.50 4.49
N THR A 130 -8.93 -13.94 3.29
CA THR A 130 -9.38 -15.19 2.69
C THR A 130 -8.90 -16.38 3.55
N PRO A 131 -9.81 -17.21 4.07
CA PRO A 131 -9.44 -18.33 4.94
C PRO A 131 -8.63 -19.38 4.17
N GLY A 132 -7.58 -19.94 4.78
CA GLY A 132 -6.71 -20.93 4.13
C GLY A 132 -5.95 -20.43 2.89
N GLY A 133 -5.94 -19.10 2.65
CA GLY A 133 -5.11 -18.45 1.65
C GLY A 133 -3.64 -18.39 2.06
N MET A 134 -2.74 -18.20 1.10
CA MET A 134 -1.36 -17.84 1.45
C MET A 134 -1.35 -16.47 2.13
N PRO A 135 -0.52 -16.24 3.16
CA PRO A 135 -0.38 -14.92 3.78
C PRO A 135 0.07 -13.93 2.71
N ASN A 136 -0.87 -13.13 2.22
CA ASN A 136 -0.63 -12.15 1.18
C ASN A 136 -1.17 -10.80 1.68
N PRO A 137 -0.31 -9.80 1.91
CA PRO A 137 -0.78 -8.46 2.26
C PRO A 137 -1.65 -7.84 1.16
N HIS A 138 -1.63 -8.36 -0.07
CA HIS A 138 -2.48 -7.90 -1.16
C HIS A 138 -3.70 -8.80 -1.39
N ASP A 139 -4.08 -9.62 -0.41
CA ASP A 139 -5.36 -10.32 -0.47
C ASP A 139 -6.51 -9.31 -0.38
N LEU A 140 -7.45 -9.38 -1.33
CA LEU A 140 -8.63 -8.52 -1.30
C LEU A 140 -9.58 -8.88 -0.16
N GLY A 141 -9.52 -10.13 0.36
CA GLY A 141 -10.38 -10.62 1.43
C GLY A 141 -11.87 -10.31 1.18
N LEU A 142 -12.63 -10.11 2.24
CA LEU A 142 -14.00 -9.58 2.22
C LEU A 142 -14.19 -8.50 3.27
N HIS A 143 -15.03 -7.52 2.97
CA HIS A 143 -15.45 -6.50 3.91
C HIS A 143 -16.78 -6.91 4.55
N VAL A 144 -16.77 -7.07 5.86
CA VAL A 144 -17.90 -7.47 6.69
C VAL A 144 -18.46 -6.22 7.36
N TYR A 145 -19.77 -6.05 7.26
CA TYR A 145 -20.47 -4.93 7.86
C TYR A 145 -21.09 -5.33 9.18
N ARG A 146 -21.21 -4.33 10.06
CA ARG A 146 -21.86 -4.52 11.36
C ARG A 146 -23.34 -4.90 11.16
N ASP A 147 -23.78 -5.96 11.82
CA ASP A 147 -25.17 -6.41 11.78
C ASP A 147 -26.09 -5.60 12.70
N ALA A 148 -27.37 -5.96 12.74
CA ALA A 148 -28.37 -5.28 13.56
C ALA A 148 -28.12 -5.41 15.08
N ASP A 149 -27.40 -6.44 15.51
CA ASP A 149 -27.02 -6.68 16.90
C ASP A 149 -25.70 -6.00 17.27
N GLY A 150 -25.06 -5.34 16.30
CA GLY A 150 -23.81 -4.62 16.49
C GLY A 150 -22.55 -5.47 16.33
N ASN A 151 -22.66 -6.70 15.84
CA ASN A 151 -21.55 -7.63 15.67
C ASN A 151 -21.03 -7.64 14.21
N PHE A 152 -19.83 -8.17 14.02
CA PHE A 152 -19.26 -8.46 12.69
C PHE A 152 -19.33 -9.96 12.45
N PRO A 153 -20.35 -10.47 11.75
CA PRO A 153 -20.51 -11.91 11.54
C PRO A 153 -19.36 -12.46 10.71
N ASP A 154 -18.87 -13.65 11.06
CA ASP A 154 -17.86 -14.30 10.23
C ASP A 154 -18.47 -14.71 8.88
N PRO A 155 -17.86 -14.30 7.75
CA PRO A 155 -18.38 -14.61 6.43
C PRO A 155 -18.30 -16.11 6.14
N ASP A 156 -19.33 -16.65 5.48
CA ASP A 156 -19.30 -18.02 4.96
C ASP A 156 -18.09 -18.15 4.01
N PRO A 157 -17.22 -19.17 4.17
CA PRO A 157 -16.14 -19.44 3.24
C PRO A 157 -16.57 -19.47 1.77
N GLU A 158 -17.81 -19.86 1.49
CA GLU A 158 -18.37 -19.87 0.13
C GLU A 158 -18.41 -18.46 -0.50
N ALA A 159 -18.57 -17.40 0.30
CA ALA A 159 -18.53 -16.02 -0.19
C ALA A 159 -17.13 -15.58 -0.66
N PHE A 160 -16.05 -16.19 -0.15
CA PHE A 160 -14.69 -15.90 -0.64
C PHE A 160 -14.38 -16.62 -1.96
N TYR A 161 -15.06 -17.74 -2.22
CA TYR A 161 -14.81 -18.69 -3.28
C TYR A 161 -16.03 -18.84 -4.19
N ASP A 162 -16.69 -17.73 -4.52
CA ASP A 162 -17.92 -17.72 -5.31
C ASP A 162 -17.65 -18.25 -6.74
N ILE A 163 -18.41 -19.28 -7.13
CA ILE A 163 -18.34 -19.86 -8.47
C ILE A 163 -18.74 -18.88 -9.58
N ALA A 164 -19.51 -17.83 -9.23
CA ALA A 164 -19.91 -16.77 -10.16
C ALA A 164 -18.72 -15.89 -10.59
N ASP A 165 -17.66 -15.83 -9.76
CA ASP A 165 -16.45 -15.05 -10.05
C ASP A 165 -15.46 -15.79 -10.97
N ILE A 166 -15.76 -17.04 -11.34
CA ILE A 166 -14.94 -17.81 -12.27
C ILE A 166 -14.98 -17.17 -13.66
N LYS A 167 -13.80 -16.80 -14.16
CA LYS A 167 -13.57 -16.40 -15.55
C LYS A 167 -12.98 -17.57 -16.33
N VAL A 168 -13.52 -17.86 -17.51
CA VAL A 168 -13.01 -18.93 -18.38
C VAL A 168 -12.70 -18.39 -19.76
N GLU A 169 -11.45 -18.53 -20.17
CA GLU A 169 -10.90 -17.99 -21.40
C GLU A 169 -10.18 -19.10 -22.17
N GLN A 170 -10.10 -18.96 -23.50
CA GLN A 170 -9.33 -19.87 -24.34
C GLN A 170 -7.93 -19.29 -24.55
N ALA A 171 -6.90 -20.10 -24.31
CA ALA A 171 -5.51 -19.73 -24.53
C ALA A 171 -5.11 -19.90 -26.01
N ASP A 172 -4.01 -19.26 -26.41
CA ASP A 172 -3.50 -19.27 -27.79
C ASP A 172 -3.18 -20.68 -28.32
N ASN A 173 -2.84 -21.62 -27.43
CA ASN A 173 -2.57 -23.02 -27.78
C ASN A 173 -3.85 -23.87 -27.93
N GLY A 174 -5.02 -23.26 -27.85
CA GLY A 174 -6.32 -23.91 -27.96
C GLY A 174 -6.86 -24.53 -26.67
N SER A 175 -6.08 -24.54 -25.57
CA SER A 175 -6.56 -25.00 -24.26
C SER A 175 -7.50 -23.97 -23.62
N TRP A 176 -8.22 -24.40 -22.59
CA TRP A 176 -9.13 -23.55 -21.82
C TRP A 176 -8.58 -23.34 -20.42
N GLN A 177 -8.54 -22.10 -19.98
CA GLN A 177 -8.10 -21.71 -18.64
C GLN A 177 -9.28 -21.11 -17.88
N ALA A 178 -9.57 -21.68 -16.71
CA ALA A 178 -10.45 -21.09 -15.72
C ALA A 178 -9.61 -20.41 -14.64
N SER A 179 -10.00 -19.21 -14.20
CA SER A 179 -9.34 -18.45 -13.15
C SER A 179 -10.36 -17.85 -12.18
N HIS A 180 -9.94 -17.68 -10.94
CA HIS A 180 -10.70 -17.07 -9.85
C HIS A 180 -9.88 -15.91 -9.26
N PRO A 181 -10.51 -14.79 -8.82
CA PRO A 181 -9.79 -13.64 -8.25
C PRO A 181 -8.92 -13.97 -7.03
N ARG A 182 -9.20 -15.09 -6.34
CA ARG A 182 -8.38 -15.60 -5.22
C ARG A 182 -7.09 -16.32 -5.66
N GLY A 183 -6.64 -16.11 -6.89
CA GLY A 183 -5.40 -16.70 -7.42
C GLY A 183 -5.48 -18.21 -7.68
N LEU A 184 -6.69 -18.77 -7.74
CA LEU A 184 -6.91 -20.16 -8.13
C LEU A 184 -7.12 -20.24 -9.65
N GLY A 185 -6.58 -21.28 -10.26
CA GLY A 185 -6.78 -21.52 -11.68
C GLY A 185 -6.72 -23.00 -12.03
N PHE A 186 -7.26 -23.36 -13.18
CA PHE A 186 -7.23 -24.70 -13.73
C PHE A 186 -7.18 -24.62 -15.26
N VAL A 187 -6.47 -25.54 -15.90
CA VAL A 187 -6.37 -25.63 -17.37
C VAL A 187 -6.93 -26.97 -17.81
N GLY A 188 -7.83 -26.95 -18.79
CA GLY A 188 -8.44 -28.13 -19.39
C GLY A 188 -8.39 -28.10 -20.92
N ASN A 189 -8.70 -29.23 -21.56
CA ASN A 189 -8.77 -29.33 -23.01
C ASN A 189 -10.08 -28.76 -23.56
N THR A 190 -11.11 -28.63 -22.70
CA THR A 190 -12.40 -28.04 -23.04
C THR A 190 -12.82 -26.99 -22.01
N LYS A 191 -13.72 -26.08 -22.41
CA LYS A 191 -14.27 -25.05 -21.53
C LYS A 191 -14.91 -25.66 -20.27
N SER A 192 -15.67 -26.75 -20.44
CA SER A 192 -16.35 -27.44 -19.34
C SER A 192 -15.37 -28.14 -18.39
N GLU A 193 -14.31 -28.77 -18.93
CA GLU A 193 -13.25 -29.37 -18.11
C GLU A 193 -12.51 -28.33 -17.29
N ALA A 194 -12.17 -27.18 -17.89
CA ALA A 194 -11.52 -26.08 -17.19
C ALA A 194 -12.38 -25.55 -16.03
N TYR A 195 -13.66 -25.30 -16.30
CA TYR A 195 -14.62 -24.82 -15.30
C TYR A 195 -14.82 -25.85 -14.18
N ALA A 196 -15.11 -27.11 -14.52
CA ALA A 196 -15.34 -28.17 -13.53
C ALA A 196 -14.11 -28.39 -12.64
N GLY A 197 -12.91 -28.42 -13.23
CA GLY A 197 -11.67 -28.57 -12.48
C GLY A 197 -11.42 -27.43 -11.48
N LEU A 198 -11.80 -26.19 -11.83
CA LEU A 198 -11.72 -25.07 -10.89
C LEU A 198 -12.80 -25.14 -9.80
N VAL A 199 -14.04 -25.51 -10.14
CA VAL A 199 -15.11 -25.68 -9.15
C VAL A 199 -14.74 -26.72 -8.08
N GLU A 200 -14.13 -27.84 -8.48
CA GLU A 200 -13.65 -28.84 -7.52
C GLU A 200 -12.55 -28.29 -6.60
N ARG A 201 -11.65 -27.44 -7.12
CA ARG A 201 -10.65 -26.76 -6.28
C ARG A 201 -11.29 -25.78 -5.29
N LEU A 202 -12.31 -25.03 -5.71
CA LEU A 202 -13.03 -24.12 -4.82
C LEU A 202 -13.76 -24.89 -3.72
N ARG A 203 -14.44 -26.00 -4.04
CA ARG A 203 -15.08 -26.88 -3.05
C ARG A 203 -14.09 -27.41 -2.02
N ALA A 204 -12.91 -27.84 -2.45
CA ALA A 204 -11.86 -28.29 -1.54
C ALA A 204 -11.42 -27.17 -0.60
N LYS A 205 -11.26 -25.93 -1.12
CA LYS A 205 -10.89 -24.77 -0.31
C LYS A 205 -11.98 -24.32 0.67
N ILE A 206 -13.25 -24.33 0.27
CA ILE A 206 -14.38 -24.06 1.16
C ILE A 206 -14.41 -25.10 2.30
N THR A 207 -14.19 -26.37 1.98
CA THR A 207 -14.15 -27.45 2.98
C THR A 207 -12.99 -27.26 3.96
N GLU A 208 -11.79 -26.93 3.46
CA GLU A 208 -10.61 -26.64 4.28
C GLU A 208 -10.87 -25.43 5.21
N ALA A 209 -11.44 -24.36 4.68
CA ALA A 209 -11.75 -23.14 5.42
C ALA A 209 -12.80 -23.38 6.52
N ARG A 210 -13.87 -24.14 6.23
CA ARG A 210 -14.89 -24.50 7.24
C ARG A 210 -14.27 -25.33 8.37
N ALA A 211 -13.43 -26.31 8.04
CA ALA A 211 -12.72 -27.10 9.04
C ALA A 211 -11.79 -26.26 9.92
N GLN A 212 -11.16 -25.21 9.37
CA GLN A 212 -10.35 -24.28 10.14
C GLN A 212 -11.21 -23.46 11.10
N GLN A 213 -12.34 -22.92 10.62
CA GLN A 213 -13.27 -22.15 11.44
C GLN A 213 -13.80 -22.99 12.62
N ASP A 214 -14.24 -24.22 12.36
CA ASP A 214 -14.75 -25.16 13.37
C ASP A 214 -13.67 -25.60 14.38
N GLY A 215 -12.40 -25.65 13.96
CA GLY A 215 -11.26 -26.05 14.81
C GLY A 215 -10.69 -24.91 15.67
N THR A 216 -11.06 -23.66 15.38
CA THR A 216 -10.71 -22.47 16.16
C THR A 216 -11.79 -22.02 17.14
N ALA A 217 -12.92 -22.73 17.20
CA ALA A 217 -14.03 -22.49 18.13
C ALA A 217 -13.82 -23.14 19.51
#